data_AF-A0A7Y4Y9S4-F1
#
_entry.id   AF-A0A7Y4Y9S4-F1
#
_cell.length_a   1.000
_cell.length_b   1.000
_cell.length_c   1.000
_cell.angle_alpha   90.00
_cell.angle_beta   90.00
_cell.angle_gamma   90.00
#
_symmetry.space_group_name_H-M   'P 1'
#
loop_
_entity.id
_entity.type
_entity.pdbx_description
1 polymer ?
#
loop_
_entity_poly.entity_id
_entity_poly.type
_entity_poly.pdbx_seq_one_letter_code
_entity_poly.pdbx_strand_id
1 'polypeptide(L)'
;MSKEELKKELHQLIDNTEDEDLLSMVKEDIVAYQTKTKENFDDLSDLSPEDRAELEELATEDPDKDTISEEEFAQYIQEWRTKLSTKRDF
;
A
#
# COMPACT_ATOMS: atom_id res chain seq x y z
N MET A 1 -12.31 -16.64 -28.75
CA MET A 1 -11.05 -17.39 -28.53
C MET A 1 -11.35 -18.50 -27.54
N SER A 2 -10.96 -19.73 -27.84
CA SER A 2 -11.10 -20.87 -26.94
C SER A 2 -10.00 -20.88 -25.89
N LYS A 3 -10.22 -21.62 -24.79
CA LYS A 3 -9.23 -21.78 -23.72
C LYS A 3 -7.89 -22.33 -24.23
N GLU A 4 -7.94 -23.27 -25.16
CA GLU A 4 -6.73 -23.92 -25.68
C GLU A 4 -5.98 -23.02 -26.67
N GLU A 5 -6.69 -22.19 -27.44
CA GLU A 5 -6.05 -21.14 -28.26
C GLU A 5 -5.35 -20.10 -27.37
N LEU A 6 -6.00 -19.63 -26.30
CA LEU A 6 -5.42 -18.65 -25.38
C LEU A 6 -4.17 -19.19 -24.67
N LYS A 7 -4.20 -20.43 -24.18
CA LYS A 7 -3.01 -21.05 -23.55
C LYS A 7 -1.84 -21.13 -24.52
N LYS A 8 -2.10 -21.52 -25.77
CA LYS A 8 -1.06 -21.64 -26.78
C LYS A 8 -0.40 -20.29 -27.06
N GLU A 9 -1.20 -19.23 -27.15
CA GLU A 9 -0.70 -17.86 -27.33
C GLU A 9 0.14 -17.40 -26.12
N LEU A 10 -0.33 -17.64 -24.90
CA LEU A 10 0.42 -17.31 -23.67
C LEU A 10 1.77 -18.05 -23.58
N HIS A 11 1.79 -19.35 -23.89
CA HIS A 11 3.05 -20.10 -23.95
C HIS A 11 4.03 -19.49 -24.96
N GLN A 12 3.55 -19.12 -26.15
CA GLN A 12 4.40 -18.46 -27.14
C GLN A 12 4.93 -17.11 -26.66
N LEU A 13 4.15 -16.32 -25.95
CA LEU A 13 4.60 -15.04 -25.40
C LEU A 13 5.66 -15.25 -24.31
N ILE A 14 5.46 -16.22 -23.43
CA ILE A 14 6.39 -16.57 -22.36
C ILE A 14 7.71 -17.11 -22.95
N ASP A 15 7.64 -18.05 -23.89
CA ASP A 15 8.81 -18.70 -24.47
C ASP A 15 9.70 -17.72 -25.26
N ASN A 16 9.14 -16.61 -25.74
CA ASN A 16 9.86 -15.57 -26.48
C ASN A 16 10.34 -14.41 -25.58
N THR A 17 10.04 -14.42 -24.29
CA THR A 17 10.42 -13.38 -23.34
C THR A 17 11.73 -13.76 -22.65
N GLU A 18 12.75 -12.90 -22.75
CA GLU A 18 14.03 -13.07 -22.04
C GLU A 18 14.16 -12.18 -20.79
N ASP A 19 13.17 -11.30 -20.56
CA ASP A 19 13.12 -10.38 -19.42
C ASP A 19 12.60 -11.12 -18.17
N GLU A 20 13.49 -11.35 -17.21
CA GLU A 20 13.19 -12.05 -15.96
C GLU A 20 12.18 -11.29 -15.09
N ASP A 21 12.26 -9.95 -15.04
CA ASP A 21 11.35 -9.14 -14.22
C ASP A 21 9.93 -9.24 -14.77
N LEU A 22 9.77 -9.19 -16.10
CA LEU A 22 8.47 -9.38 -16.74
C LEU A 22 7.89 -10.77 -16.48
N LEU A 23 8.74 -11.81 -16.52
CA LEU A 23 8.31 -13.18 -16.21
C LEU A 23 7.93 -13.35 -14.73
N SER A 24 8.62 -12.66 -13.81
CA SER A 24 8.28 -12.66 -12.39
C SER A 24 6.90 -12.03 -12.14
N MET A 25 6.62 -10.87 -12.75
CA MET A 25 5.32 -10.20 -12.63
C MET A 25 4.18 -11.10 -13.13
N VAL A 26 4.34 -11.74 -14.29
CA VAL A 26 3.32 -12.65 -14.85
C VAL A 26 3.07 -13.84 -13.92
N LYS A 27 4.13 -14.39 -13.32
CA LYS A 27 4.02 -15.48 -12.35
C LYS A 27 3.27 -15.03 -11.09
N GLU A 28 3.63 -13.89 -10.51
CA GLU A 28 3.00 -13.32 -9.32
C GLU A 28 1.51 -13.08 -9.56
N ASP A 29 1.15 -12.47 -10.68
CA ASP A 29 -0.25 -12.25 -11.06
C ASP A 29 -1.03 -13.56 -11.16
N ILE A 30 -0.50 -14.57 -11.86
CA ILE A 30 -1.15 -15.87 -11.99
C ILE A 30 -1.33 -16.54 -10.63
N VAL A 31 -0.31 -16.51 -9.77
CA VAL A 31 -0.37 -17.04 -8.40
C VAL A 31 -1.45 -16.32 -7.62
N ALA A 32 -1.47 -14.97 -7.63
CA ALA A 32 -2.46 -14.16 -6.95
C ALA A 32 -3.89 -14.47 -7.43
N TYR A 33 -4.13 -14.66 -8.73
CA TYR A 33 -5.45 -15.02 -9.25
C TYR A 33 -5.86 -16.47 -8.94
N GLN A 34 -4.90 -17.39 -8.83
CA GLN A 34 -5.17 -18.77 -8.38
C GLN A 34 -5.48 -18.82 -6.87
N THR A 35 -4.77 -18.04 -6.07
CA THR A 35 -4.98 -17.96 -4.62
C THR A 35 -6.23 -17.16 -4.28
N LYS A 36 -6.62 -16.12 -5.04
CA LYS A 36 -7.85 -15.32 -4.88
C LYS A 36 -9.17 -16.10 -4.97
N THR A 37 -9.16 -17.36 -5.40
CA THR A 37 -10.30 -18.28 -5.17
C THR A 37 -10.49 -18.64 -3.69
N LYS A 38 -9.54 -18.27 -2.83
CA LYS A 38 -9.63 -18.17 -1.37
C LYS A 38 -9.36 -16.71 -1.02
N GLU A 39 -10.25 -16.13 -0.21
CA GLU A 39 -10.33 -14.71 0.13
C GLU A 39 -8.98 -14.09 0.54
N ASN A 40 -8.75 -12.83 0.13
CA ASN A 40 -7.72 -11.91 0.66
C ASN A 40 -6.25 -12.32 0.43
N PHE A 41 -5.76 -12.21 -0.81
CA PHE A 41 -4.32 -12.19 -1.06
C PHE A 41 -3.81 -10.75 -0.97
N ASP A 42 -3.23 -10.40 0.18
CA ASP A 42 -2.38 -9.24 0.37
C ASP A 42 -0.94 -9.76 0.39
N ASP A 43 -0.17 -9.47 -0.67
CA ASP A 43 1.19 -9.98 -0.81
C ASP A 43 2.14 -9.12 0.02
N LEU A 44 2.29 -9.50 1.28
CA LEU A 44 3.22 -8.89 2.21
C LEU A 44 4.54 -9.67 2.30
N SER A 45 4.82 -10.58 1.34
CA SER A 45 5.99 -11.47 1.40
C SER A 45 7.32 -10.74 1.23
N ASP A 46 7.30 -9.57 0.60
CA ASP A 46 8.47 -8.69 0.43
C ASP A 46 8.68 -7.71 1.60
N LEU A 47 7.73 -7.64 2.54
CA LEU A 47 7.87 -6.76 3.70
C LEU A 47 8.75 -7.39 4.78
N SER A 48 9.60 -6.57 5.38
CA SER A 48 10.31 -6.99 6.58
C SER A 48 9.31 -7.23 7.73
N PRO A 49 9.68 -8.03 8.75
CA PRO A 49 8.84 -8.20 9.93
C PRO A 49 8.50 -6.88 10.63
N GLU A 50 9.36 -5.87 10.54
CA GLU A 50 9.15 -4.55 11.12
C GLU A 50 8.11 -3.75 10.33
N ASP A 51 8.25 -3.66 9.00
CA ASP A 51 7.30 -2.95 8.15
C ASP A 51 5.91 -3.58 8.21
N ARG A 52 5.87 -4.92 8.30
CA ARG A 52 4.60 -5.64 8.46
C ARG A 52 3.93 -5.35 9.81
N ALA A 53 4.70 -5.25 10.89
CA ALA A 53 4.17 -4.91 12.20
C ALA A 53 3.62 -3.48 12.24
N GLU A 54 4.30 -2.53 11.60
CA GLU A 54 3.83 -1.14 11.47
C GLU A 54 2.52 -1.06 10.69
N LEU A 55 2.39 -1.80 9.58
CA LEU A 55 1.15 -1.83 8.81
C LEU A 55 -0.01 -2.46 9.59
N GLU A 56 0.23 -3.55 10.34
CA GLU A 56 -0.79 -4.16 11.18
C GLU A 56 -1.23 -3.22 12.31
N GLU A 57 -0.31 -2.41 12.86
CA GLU A 57 -0.63 -1.36 13.83
C GLU A 57 -1.52 -0.27 13.19
N LEU A 58 -1.12 0.28 12.05
CA LEU A 58 -1.88 1.32 11.34
C LEU A 58 -3.27 0.83 10.90
N ALA A 59 -3.39 -0.43 10.47
CA ALA A 59 -4.65 -1.00 10.02
C ALA A 59 -5.67 -1.21 11.16
N THR A 60 -5.19 -1.33 12.40
CA THR A 60 -6.03 -1.57 13.59
C THR A 60 -6.12 -0.37 14.52
N GLU A 61 -5.47 0.73 14.15
CA GLU A 61 -5.47 1.99 14.87
C GLU A 61 -6.88 2.61 14.92
N ASP A 62 -7.18 3.30 16.02
CA ASP A 62 -8.39 4.09 16.11
C ASP A 62 -8.33 5.22 15.07
N PRO A 63 -9.31 5.32 14.14
CA PRO A 63 -9.29 6.34 13.08
C PRO A 63 -9.29 7.77 13.64
N ASP A 64 -9.73 7.96 14.88
CA ASP A 64 -9.76 9.25 15.55
C ASP A 64 -8.52 9.51 16.43
N LYS A 65 -7.58 8.55 16.55
CA LYS A 65 -6.40 8.64 17.44
C LYS A 65 -5.58 9.91 17.22
N ASP A 66 -5.36 10.27 15.96
CA ASP A 66 -4.57 11.45 15.57
C ASP A 66 -5.44 12.64 15.14
N THR A 67 -6.73 12.58 15.46
CA THR A 67 -7.65 13.70 15.22
C THR A 67 -7.72 14.60 16.45
N ILE A 68 -7.89 15.90 16.21
CA ILE A 68 -8.16 16.88 17.25
C ILE A 68 -9.50 17.54 16.95
N SER A 69 -10.19 17.99 18.00
CA SER A 69 -11.41 18.78 17.84
C SER A 69 -11.14 20.12 17.15
N GLU A 70 -12.18 20.71 16.58
CA GLU A 70 -12.11 22.06 16.01
C GLU A 70 -11.68 23.09 17.07
N GLU A 71 -12.14 22.93 18.31
CA GLU A 71 -11.78 23.78 19.44
C GLU A 71 -10.29 23.68 19.79
N GLU A 72 -9.74 22.47 19.85
CA GLU A 72 -8.31 22.24 20.09
C GLU A 72 -7.47 22.83 18.95
N PHE A 73 -7.90 22.62 17.70
CA PHE A 73 -7.26 23.23 16.55
C PHE A 73 -7.23 24.76 16.64
N ALA A 74 -8.37 25.38 16.97
CA ALA A 74 -8.46 26.83 17.14
C ALA A 74 -7.51 27.35 18.23
N GLN A 75 -7.41 26.64 19.36
CA GLN A 75 -6.49 26.95 20.45
C GLN A 75 -5.02 26.85 19.98
N TYR A 76 -4.64 25.75 19.32
CA TYR A 76 -3.27 25.58 18.81
C TYR A 76 -2.87 26.67 17.82
N ILE A 77 -3.77 27.04 16.91
CA ILE A 77 -3.53 28.13 15.96
C ILE A 77 -3.37 29.47 16.68
N GLN A 78 -4.17 29.75 17.71
CA GLN A 78 -4.07 30.97 18.49
C GLN A 78 -2.74 31.04 19.27
N GLU A 79 -2.32 29.94 19.91
CA GLU A 79 -1.04 29.87 20.60
C GLU A 79 0.13 30.05 19.64
N TRP A 80 0.09 29.39 18.48
CA TRP A 80 1.11 29.51 17.45
C TRP A 80 1.25 30.95 16.95
N ARG A 81 0.12 31.62 16.66
CA ARG A 81 0.09 33.03 16.26
C ARG A 81 0.68 33.95 17.34
N THR A 82 0.34 33.69 18.60
CA THR A 82 0.84 34.47 19.75
C THR A 82 2.36 34.29 19.90
N LYS A 83 2.87 33.06 19.78
CA LYS A 83 4.32 32.79 19.81
C LYS A 83 5.06 33.50 18.67
N LEU A 84 4.46 33.57 17.48
CA LEU A 84 5.03 34.30 16.34
C LEU A 84 5.07 35.81 16.55
N SER A 85 4.00 36.41 17.09
CA SER A 85 3.99 37.85 17.37
C SER A 85 5.00 38.23 18.44
N THR A 86 5.10 37.47 19.54
CA THR A 86 6.04 37.74 20.64
C THR A 86 7.50 37.58 20.21
N LYS A 87 7.80 36.70 19.25
CA LYS A 87 9.16 36.56 18.68
C LYS A 87 9.55 37.69 17.72
N ARG A 88 8.60 38.51 17.27
CA ARG A 88 8.82 39.59 16.30
C ARG A 88 9.13 40.94 16.94
N ASP A 89 8.97 41.04 18.26
CA ASP A 89 9.20 42.25 19.06
C ASP A 89 10.63 42.34 19.65
N PHE A 90 11.60 41.62 19.07
CA PHE A 90 13.04 41.72 19.39
C PHE A 90 13.86 42.19 18.19
#